data_AF-A0A505IVL3-F1
#
_entry.id   AF-A0A505IVL3-F1
#
_cell.length_a   1.000
_cell.length_b   1.000
_cell.length_c   1.000
_cell.angle_alpha   90.00
_cell.angle_beta   90.00
_cell.angle_gamma   90.00
#
_symmetry.space_group_name_H-M   'P 1'
#
loop_
_entity.id
_entity.type
_entity.pdbx_description
1 polymer ?
#
loop_
_entity_poly.entity_id
_entity_poly.type
_entity_poly.pdbx_seq_one_letter_code
_entity_poly.pdbx_strand_id
1 'polypeptide(L)'
;MKMDENVQQYSTKFSSFEEKHMKIQNYQKEQLEKLGEYVSEITEESFWSIFPYILGIDSKLVLLEELYSTIEEFEVTEKEVIEWVEKDYVCYNKEQCGYLLNAVSKHSMIFNFK
;
A
#
# COMPACT_ATOMS: atom_id res chain seq x y z
N MET A 1 -10.50 -9.01 15.27
CA MET A 1 -11.33 -8.87 14.06
C MET A 1 -10.81 -9.88 13.04
N LYS A 2 -11.64 -10.70 12.40
CA LYS A 2 -11.15 -11.55 11.29
C LYS A 2 -10.87 -10.62 10.12
N MET A 3 -9.61 -10.52 9.69
CA MET A 3 -9.26 -9.81 8.46
C MET A 3 -9.92 -10.51 7.28
N ASP A 4 -10.47 -9.73 6.36
CA ASP A 4 -11.06 -10.22 5.11
C ASP A 4 -10.05 -11.07 4.32
N GLU A 5 -10.53 -12.08 3.59
CA GLU A 5 -9.68 -12.99 2.82
C GLU A 5 -8.79 -12.24 1.81
N ASN A 6 -9.27 -11.13 1.23
CA ASN A 6 -8.48 -10.32 0.31
C ASN A 6 -7.32 -9.60 1.01
N VAL A 7 -7.53 -9.14 2.25
CA VAL A 7 -6.49 -8.49 3.05
C VAL A 7 -5.44 -9.50 3.52
N GLN A 8 -5.85 -10.74 3.80
CA GLN A 8 -4.95 -11.82 4.20
C GLN A 8 -3.99 -12.26 3.08
N GLN A 9 -4.34 -12.02 1.81
CA GLN A 9 -3.45 -12.33 0.69
C GLN A 9 -2.14 -11.57 0.79
N TYR A 10 -2.17 -10.31 1.26
CA TYR A 10 -0.95 -9.53 1.49
C TYR A 10 -0.04 -10.22 2.52
N SER A 11 -0.56 -10.63 3.67
CA SER A 11 0.24 -11.36 4.68
C SER A 11 0.86 -12.64 4.12
N THR A 12 0.16 -13.35 3.24
CA THR A 12 0.64 -14.61 2.66
C THR A 12 1.77 -14.39 1.64
N LYS A 13 1.70 -13.35 0.82
CA LYS A 13 2.68 -13.08 -0.23
C LYS A 13 4.07 -12.71 0.29
N PHE A 14 4.14 -12.13 1.48
CA PHE A 14 5.41 -11.78 2.14
C PHE A 14 5.88 -12.84 3.15
N SER A 15 5.03 -13.83 3.48
CA SER A 15 5.38 -14.91 4.41
C SER A 15 6.60 -15.74 3.94
N SER A 16 6.87 -15.80 2.63
CA SER A 16 8.03 -16.47 2.04
C SER A 16 9.37 -15.76 2.30
N PHE A 17 9.36 -14.60 2.94
CA PHE A 17 10.49 -13.68 3.03
C PHE A 17 10.79 -13.17 4.45
N GLU A 18 10.06 -13.68 5.45
CA GLU A 18 10.03 -13.15 6.83
C GLU A 18 11.37 -13.17 7.56
N GLU A 19 12.34 -14.00 7.13
CA GLU A 19 13.61 -14.13 7.86
C GLU A 19 14.68 -13.12 7.40
N LYS A 20 14.55 -12.50 6.22
CA LYS A 20 15.64 -11.71 5.61
C LYS A 20 15.44 -10.19 5.68
N HIS A 21 14.20 -9.72 5.62
CA HIS A 21 13.89 -8.28 5.52
C HIS A 21 12.89 -7.84 6.58
N MET A 22 13.37 -7.73 7.82
CA MET A 22 12.55 -7.40 8.99
C MET A 22 11.92 -6.01 8.93
N LYS A 23 12.54 -5.02 8.28
CA LYS A 23 11.95 -3.67 8.15
C LYS A 23 10.78 -3.68 7.17
N ILE A 24 10.89 -4.42 6.07
CA ILE A 24 9.78 -4.61 5.13
C ILE A 24 8.61 -5.30 5.82
N GLN A 25 8.89 -6.36 6.60
CA GLN A 25 7.86 -7.07 7.34
C GLN A 25 7.16 -6.17 8.38
N ASN A 26 7.94 -5.40 9.16
CA ASN A 26 7.37 -4.47 10.13
C ASN A 26 6.52 -3.40 9.44
N TYR A 27 7.01 -2.81 8.34
CA TYR A 27 6.27 -1.84 7.56
C TYR A 27 4.95 -2.43 7.03
N GLN A 28 4.99 -3.64 6.45
CA GLN A 28 3.78 -4.32 5.98
C GLN A 28 2.76 -4.53 7.10
N LYS A 29 3.23 -5.02 8.26
CA LYS A 29 2.39 -5.24 9.43
C LYS A 29 1.74 -3.93 9.90
N GLU A 30 2.50 -2.84 9.98
CA GLU A 30 1.98 -1.53 10.33
C GLU A 30 0.89 -1.06 9.35
N GLN A 31 1.06 -1.27 8.04
CA GLN A 31 0.04 -0.91 7.05
C GLN A 31 -1.24 -1.76 7.23
N LEU A 32 -1.10 -3.06 7.48
CA LEU A 32 -2.24 -3.96 7.72
C LEU A 32 -2.98 -3.63 9.02
N GLU A 33 -2.26 -3.24 10.07
CA GLU A 33 -2.84 -2.77 11.33
C GLU A 33 -3.65 -1.49 11.11
N LYS A 34 -3.07 -0.48 10.43
CA LYS A 34 -3.78 0.76 10.06
C LYS A 34 -5.02 0.49 9.21
N LEU A 35 -4.94 -0.45 8.27
CA LEU A 35 -6.08 -0.85 7.45
C LEU A 35 -7.21 -1.42 8.33
N GLY A 36 -6.85 -2.26 9.31
CA GLY A 36 -7.78 -2.80 10.29
C GLY A 36 -8.43 -1.72 11.15
N GLU A 37 -7.66 -0.73 11.60
CA GLU A 37 -8.16 0.43 12.34
C GLU A 37 -9.18 1.22 11.51
N TYR A 38 -8.81 1.62 10.28
CA TYR A 38 -9.68 2.36 9.37
C TYR A 38 -10.98 1.61 9.07
N VAL A 39 -10.91 0.31 8.80
CA VAL A 39 -12.10 -0.52 8.56
C VAL A 39 -13.02 -0.57 9.79
N SER A 40 -12.44 -0.61 10.99
CA SER A 40 -13.23 -0.64 12.24
C SER A 40 -13.91 0.69 12.57
N GLU A 41 -13.40 1.82 12.05
CA GLU A 41 -13.92 3.17 12.28
C GLU A 41 -14.90 3.66 11.20
N ILE A 42 -15.14 2.85 10.15
CA ILE A 42 -16.07 3.22 9.08
C ILE A 42 -17.52 3.29 9.57
N THR A 43 -18.14 4.44 9.34
CA THR A 43 -19.57 4.71 9.41
C THR A 43 -20.03 5.30 8.08
N GLU A 44 -21.34 5.50 7.90
CA GLU A 44 -21.87 6.17 6.70
C GLU A 44 -21.30 7.59 6.55
N GLU A 45 -21.11 8.32 7.65
CA GLU A 45 -20.57 9.66 7.67
C GLU A 45 -19.05 9.71 7.45
N SER A 46 -18.31 8.73 7.97
CA SER A 46 -16.85 8.71 7.88
C SER A 46 -16.33 8.02 6.60
N PHE A 47 -17.16 7.21 5.92
CA PHE A 47 -16.77 6.38 4.78
C PHE A 47 -15.94 7.15 3.75
N TRP A 48 -16.46 8.25 3.22
CA TRP A 48 -15.79 9.00 2.15
C TRP A 48 -14.51 9.71 2.61
N SER A 49 -14.35 9.93 3.91
CA SER A 49 -13.14 10.50 4.49
C SER A 49 -12.07 9.43 4.75
N ILE A 50 -12.47 8.22 5.12
CA ILE A 50 -11.59 7.09 5.42
C ILE A 50 -11.15 6.35 4.14
N PHE A 51 -12.05 6.25 3.15
CA PHE A 51 -11.83 5.50 1.91
C PHE A 51 -10.52 5.85 1.18
N PRO A 52 -10.13 7.14 1.03
CA PRO A 52 -8.80 7.53 0.57
C PRO A 52 -7.61 6.84 1.24
N TYR A 53 -7.65 6.70 2.57
CA TYR A 53 -6.56 6.11 3.34
C TYR A 53 -6.48 4.60 3.12
N ILE A 54 -7.64 3.93 3.03
CA ILE A 54 -7.73 2.52 2.67
C ILE A 54 -7.10 2.27 1.29
N LEU A 55 -7.47 3.07 0.29
CA LEU A 55 -6.88 2.96 -1.05
C LEU A 55 -5.38 3.27 -1.06
N GLY A 56 -4.93 4.22 -0.26
CA GLY A 56 -3.51 4.53 -0.10
C GLY A 56 -2.73 3.35 0.45
N ILE A 57 -3.25 2.68 1.48
CA ILE A 57 -2.65 1.47 2.05
C ILE A 57 -2.61 0.33 1.04
N ASP A 58 -3.70 0.11 0.30
CA ASP A 58 -3.75 -0.89 -0.77
C ASP A 58 -2.64 -0.65 -1.81
N SER A 59 -2.53 0.58 -2.32
CA SER A 59 -1.45 0.96 -3.26
C SER A 59 -0.06 0.77 -2.66
N LYS A 60 0.13 1.08 -1.37
CA LYS A 60 1.41 0.86 -0.68
C LYS A 60 1.78 -0.62 -0.61
N LEU A 61 0.83 -1.49 -0.30
CA LEU A 61 1.08 -2.93 -0.17
C LEU A 61 1.38 -3.57 -1.53
N VAL A 62 0.71 -3.12 -2.59
CA VAL A 62 1.02 -3.59 -3.96
C VAL A 62 2.39 -3.10 -4.43
N LEU A 63 2.70 -1.81 -4.26
CA LEU A 63 4.04 -1.28 -4.59
C LEU A 63 5.15 -1.96 -3.79
N LEU A 64 4.91 -2.24 -2.51
CA LEU A 64 5.86 -2.97 -1.68
C LEU A 64 6.13 -4.36 -2.26
N GLU A 65 5.11 -5.04 -2.79
CA GLU A 65 5.25 -6.37 -3.40
C GLU A 65 6.05 -6.27 -4.71
N GLU A 66 5.74 -5.29 -5.56
CA GLU A 66 6.43 -5.06 -6.83
C GLU A 66 7.91 -4.70 -6.63
N LEU A 67 8.22 -3.87 -5.63
CA LEU A 67 9.59 -3.42 -5.35
C LEU A 67 10.39 -4.40 -4.51
N TYR A 68 9.75 -5.38 -3.86
CA TYR A 68 10.42 -6.29 -2.95
C TYR A 68 11.58 -7.06 -3.63
N SER A 69 11.38 -7.53 -4.87
CA SER A 69 12.43 -8.28 -5.60
C SER A 69 13.69 -7.43 -5.86
N THR A 70 13.56 -6.10 -5.90
CA THR A 70 14.67 -5.19 -6.20
C THR A 70 15.74 -5.16 -5.11
N ILE A 71 15.40 -5.56 -3.88
CA ILE A 71 16.33 -5.61 -2.75
C ILE A 71 17.50 -6.56 -3.06
N GLU A 72 17.19 -7.71 -3.65
CA GLU A 72 18.20 -8.73 -3.97
C GLU A 72 18.77 -8.55 -5.38
N GLU A 73 17.92 -8.16 -6.35
CA GLU A 73 18.35 -8.01 -7.75
C GLU A 73 19.29 -6.82 -7.97
N PHE A 74 19.11 -5.73 -7.21
CA PHE A 74 19.82 -4.47 -7.41
C PHE A 74 20.55 -3.98 -6.14
N GLU A 75 20.67 -4.82 -5.11
CA GLU A 75 21.32 -4.49 -3.83
C GLU A 75 20.74 -3.23 -3.14
N VAL A 76 19.44 -2.97 -3.34
CA VAL A 76 18.72 -1.84 -2.75
C VAL A 76 18.40 -2.13 -1.29
N THR A 77 18.51 -1.14 -0.41
CA THR A 77 18.19 -1.35 1.01
C THR A 77 16.68 -1.35 1.26
N GLU A 78 16.25 -2.07 2.31
CA GLU A 78 14.84 -2.06 2.75
C GLU A 78 14.30 -0.64 3.00
N LYS A 79 15.17 0.27 3.47
CA LYS A 79 14.80 1.66 3.74
C LYS A 79 14.48 2.42 2.45
N GLU A 80 15.29 2.23 1.41
CA GLU A 80 15.08 2.87 0.11
C GLU A 80 13.80 2.36 -0.55
N VAL A 81 13.52 1.04 -0.46
CA VAL A 81 12.25 0.49 -0.94
C VAL A 81 11.06 1.13 -0.23
N ILE A 82 11.08 1.23 1.10
CA ILE A 82 10.00 1.88 1.86
C ILE A 82 9.86 3.36 1.47
N GLU A 83 10.98 4.07 1.30
CA GLU A 83 10.97 5.47 0.84
C GLU A 83 10.36 5.63 -0.56
N TRP A 84 10.61 4.70 -1.48
CA TRP A 84 9.99 4.69 -2.80
C TRP A 84 8.50 4.40 -2.72
N VAL A 85 8.09 3.41 -1.94
CA VAL A 85 6.66 3.10 -1.70
C VAL A 85 5.93 4.34 -1.18
N GLU A 86 6.45 4.99 -0.15
CA GLU A 86 5.84 6.18 0.47
C GLU A 86 5.83 7.40 -0.46
N LYS A 87 6.75 7.47 -1.42
CA LYS A 87 6.78 8.55 -2.42
C LYS A 87 5.81 8.28 -3.57
N ASP A 88 5.72 7.04 -4.03
CA ASP A 88 5.11 6.72 -5.33
C ASP A 88 3.63 6.27 -5.21
N TYR A 89 3.19 5.82 -4.02
CA TYR A 89 1.80 5.35 -3.83
C TYR A 89 0.73 6.39 -4.20
N VAL A 90 1.03 7.68 -4.04
CA VAL A 90 0.12 8.79 -4.36
C VAL A 90 -0.21 8.91 -5.85
N CYS A 91 0.65 8.35 -6.70
CA CYS A 91 0.47 8.34 -8.16
C CYS A 91 0.11 6.95 -8.69
N TYR A 92 0.32 5.89 -7.90
CA TYR A 92 0.17 4.50 -8.34
C TYR A 92 -1.15 4.22 -9.07
N ASN A 93 -2.31 4.51 -8.46
CA ASN A 93 -3.60 4.24 -9.14
C ASN A 93 -3.78 5.03 -10.43
N LYS A 94 -3.19 6.23 -10.54
CA LYS A 94 -3.25 7.02 -11.79
C LYS A 94 -2.47 6.32 -12.88
N GLU A 95 -1.28 5.82 -12.57
CA GLU A 95 -0.45 5.06 -13.52
C GLU A 95 -1.13 3.77 -13.96
N GLN A 96 -1.73 3.02 -13.01
CA GLN A 96 -2.52 1.83 -13.32
C GLN A 96 -3.72 2.13 -14.23
N CYS A 97 -4.26 3.35 -14.16
CA CYS A 97 -5.31 3.83 -15.05
C CYS A 97 -4.80 4.45 -16.37
N GLY A 98 -3.51 4.36 -16.67
CA GLY A 98 -2.88 4.85 -17.90
C GLY A 98 -2.60 6.36 -17.94
N TYR A 99 -2.68 7.05 -16.81
CA TYR A 99 -2.26 8.45 -16.73
C TYR A 99 -0.74 8.55 -16.64
N LEU A 100 -0.18 9.58 -17.28
CA LEU A 100 1.20 9.99 -17.02
C LEU A 100 1.30 10.60 -15.62
N LEU A 101 2.46 10.47 -14.98
CA LEU A 101 2.76 11.04 -13.64
C LEU A 101 2.34 12.51 -13.48
N ASN A 102 2.50 13.30 -14.55
CA ASN A 102 2.23 14.74 -14.55
C ASN A 102 0.87 15.10 -15.15
N ALA A 103 0.05 14.10 -15.51
CA ALA A 103 -1.24 14.36 -16.14
C ALA A 103 -2.26 14.83 -15.10
N VAL A 104 -3.02 15.87 -15.46
CA VAL A 104 -4.21 16.25 -14.71
C VAL A 104 -5.26 15.16 -14.95
N SER A 105 -5.53 14.38 -13.91
CA SER A 105 -6.61 13.39 -13.95
C SER A 105 -7.97 14.06 -13.83
N LYS A 106 -9.02 13.40 -14.32
CA LYS A 106 -10.38 13.77 -13.94
C LYS A 106 -10.55 13.64 -12.42
N HIS A 107 -11.52 14.37 -11.86
CA HIS A 107 -11.90 14.16 -10.48
C HIS A 107 -12.40 12.72 -10.30
N SER A 108 -11.75 11.98 -9.42
CA SER A 108 -12.14 10.63 -9.02
C SER A 108 -11.59 10.34 -7.64
N MET A 109 -12.40 9.69 -6.80
CA MET A 109 -12.04 9.36 -5.42
C MET A 109 -10.86 8.39 -5.35
N ILE A 110 -10.69 7.52 -6.36
CA ILE A 110 -9.57 6.57 -6.41
C ILE A 110 -8.21 7.21 -6.67
N PHE A 111 -8.19 8.50 -7.03
CA PHE A 111 -6.98 9.31 -7.25
C PHE A 111 -6.74 10.33 -6.12
N ASN A 112 -7.61 10.34 -5.12
CA ASN A 112 -7.58 11.30 -4.02
C ASN A 112 -7.05 10.61 -2.77
N PHE A 113 -5.74 10.41 -2.72
CA PHE A 113 -5.06 9.84 -1.55
C PHE A 113 -4.76 10.92 -0.51
N LYS A 114 -4.64 10.52 0.75
CA LYS A 114 -4.25 11.37 1.87
C LYS A 114 -3.12 10.76 2.68
#